data_AF-A0A932ZQL2-F1
#
_entry.id   AF-A0A932ZQL2-F1
#
_cell.length_a   1.000
_cell.length_b   1.000
_cell.length_c   1.000
_cell.angle_alpha   90.00
_cell.angle_beta   90.00
_cell.angle_gamma   90.00
#
_symmetry.space_group_name_H-M   'P 1'
#
loop_
_entity.id
_entity.type
_entity.pdbx_description
1 polymer ?
#
loop_
_entity_poly.entity_id
_entity_poly.type
_entity_poly.pdbx_seq_one_letter_code
_entity_poly.pdbx_strand_id
1 'polypeptide(L)'
;GALIAAVDEPPGTLIRPDTVRLPALAALGVAGDESAYEALLRVFTNPQNVPEIRQAAIAATGRIIDRAGRIHAPVYAALKAMLAENDPRIWRTAATSLGLARLPGPDVTPLFVQERIQGALKR
;
A
#
# COMPACT_ATOMS: atom_id res chain seq x y z
N GLY A 1 12.48 -3.99 -37.41
CA GLY A 1 13.37 -3.17 -36.58
C GLY A 1 12.59 -1.97 -36.10
N ALA A 2 12.25 -1.93 -34.81
CA ALA A 2 11.65 -0.77 -34.17
C ALA A 2 12.39 -0.55 -32.84
N LEU A 3 13.69 -0.25 -32.95
CA LEU A 3 14.38 0.52 -31.93
C LEU A 3 14.16 2.00 -32.29
N ILE A 4 14.10 2.85 -31.27
CA ILE A 4 14.01 4.32 -31.32
C ILE A 4 12.56 4.84 -31.16
N ALA A 5 12.02 4.71 -29.94
CA ALA A 5 10.98 5.60 -29.42
C ALA A 5 11.00 5.69 -27.87
N ALA A 6 12.18 5.61 -27.25
CA ALA A 6 12.30 5.53 -25.79
C ALA A 6 13.06 6.71 -25.14
N VAL A 7 13.23 7.83 -25.86
CA VAL A 7 14.13 8.91 -25.40
C VAL A 7 13.40 10.11 -24.80
N ASP A 8 12.07 10.14 -24.75
CA ASP A 8 11.35 11.34 -24.26
C ASP A 8 10.06 11.05 -23.46
N GLU A 9 10.03 9.98 -22.67
CA GLU A 9 8.96 9.84 -21.66
C GLU A 9 9.37 10.50 -20.34
N PRO A 10 8.51 11.35 -19.73
CA PRO A 10 8.82 11.98 -18.47
C PRO A 10 9.08 10.90 -17.39
N PRO A 11 9.96 11.17 -16.41
CA PRO A 11 10.24 10.23 -15.34
C PRO A 11 8.95 9.92 -14.57
N GLY A 12 8.37 8.74 -14.83
CA GLY A 12 7.11 8.31 -14.23
C GLY A 12 6.19 7.46 -15.12
N THR A 13 6.42 7.40 -16.44
CA THR A 13 5.42 6.85 -17.39
C THR A 13 5.71 5.43 -17.91
N LEU A 14 6.80 4.79 -17.48
CA LEU A 14 7.06 3.41 -17.86
C LEU A 14 6.07 2.46 -17.16
N ILE A 15 4.95 2.17 -17.82
CA ILE A 15 4.02 1.10 -17.44
C ILE A 15 4.80 -0.22 -17.56
N ARG A 16 5.34 -0.69 -16.43
CA ARG A 16 5.92 -2.02 -16.34
C ARG A 16 4.79 -3.05 -16.34
N PRO A 17 4.92 -4.18 -17.04
CA PRO A 17 3.92 -5.24 -16.96
C PRO A 17 3.84 -5.77 -15.53
N ASP A 18 2.67 -6.29 -15.14
CA ASP A 18 2.45 -6.79 -13.79
C ASP A 18 3.38 -7.96 -13.42
N THR A 19 3.84 -8.72 -14.42
CA THR A 19 4.88 -9.76 -14.29
C THR A 19 6.22 -9.23 -13.76
N VAL A 20 6.49 -7.93 -13.90
CA VAL A 20 7.67 -7.25 -13.34
C VAL A 20 7.31 -6.54 -12.04
N ARG A 21 6.14 -5.89 -11.99
CA ARG A 21 5.74 -5.09 -10.82
C ARG A 21 5.50 -5.94 -9.58
N LEU A 22 4.83 -7.10 -9.71
CA LEU A 22 4.52 -7.97 -8.57
C LEU A 22 5.78 -8.51 -7.88
N PRO A 23 6.77 -9.08 -8.60
CA PRO A 23 8.04 -9.48 -7.98
C PRO A 23 8.80 -8.30 -7.37
N ALA A 24 8.81 -7.13 -8.01
CA ALA A 24 9.48 -5.95 -7.48
C ALA A 24 8.87 -5.49 -6.14
N LEU A 25 7.54 -5.42 -6.05
CA LEU A 25 6.83 -5.09 -4.81
C LEU A 25 7.11 -6.13 -3.71
N ALA A 26 7.10 -7.41 -4.07
CA ALA A 26 7.46 -8.47 -3.14
C ALA A 26 8.90 -8.31 -2.61
N ALA A 27 9.86 -8.03 -3.50
CA ALA A 27 11.25 -7.81 -3.15
C ALA A 27 11.43 -6.58 -2.24
N LEU A 28 10.74 -5.46 -2.50
CA LEU A 28 10.75 -4.29 -1.62
C LEU A 28 10.27 -4.63 -0.20
N GLY A 29 9.18 -5.39 -0.09
CA GLY A 29 8.69 -5.84 1.21
C GLY A 29 9.66 -6.79 1.93
N VAL A 30 10.38 -7.64 1.18
CA VAL A 30 11.42 -8.53 1.75
C VAL A 30 12.65 -7.76 2.17
N ALA A 31 13.06 -6.74 1.40
CA ALA A 31 14.17 -5.85 1.74
C ALA A 31 13.87 -5.06 3.02
N GLY A 32 12.60 -4.67 3.22
CA GLY A 32 12.14 -4.06 4.47
C GLY A 32 12.72 -2.68 4.75
N ASP A 33 13.23 -2.00 3.71
CA ASP A 33 13.81 -0.67 3.81
C ASP A 33 12.69 0.39 3.78
N GLU A 34 12.67 1.26 4.78
CA GLU A 34 11.71 2.35 4.91
C GLU A 34 11.85 3.40 3.78
N SER A 35 12.99 3.44 3.08
CA SER A 35 13.19 4.27 1.88
C SER A 35 12.22 3.92 0.75
N ALA A 36 11.62 2.73 0.77
CA ALA A 36 10.62 2.30 -0.22
C ALA A 36 9.22 2.91 -0.01
N TYR A 37 8.94 3.54 1.14
CA TYR A 37 7.58 3.99 1.47
C TYR A 37 6.99 4.96 0.45
N GLU A 38 7.77 5.91 -0.06
CA GLU A 38 7.28 6.88 -1.04
C GLU A 38 6.82 6.18 -2.34
N ALA A 39 7.61 5.24 -2.84
CA ALA A 39 7.28 4.47 -4.03
C ALA A 39 6.05 3.58 -3.79
N LEU A 40 5.98 2.89 -2.65
CA LEU A 40 4.85 2.02 -2.31
C LEU A 40 3.55 2.82 -2.15
N LEU A 41 3.61 3.98 -1.48
CA LEU A 41 2.47 4.90 -1.34
C LEU A 41 1.90 5.27 -2.70
N ARG A 42 2.74 5.71 -3.65
CA ARG A 42 2.30 6.03 -5.02
C ARG A 42 1.62 4.85 -5.72
N VAL A 43 2.04 3.62 -5.44
CA VAL A 43 1.45 2.43 -6.08
C VAL A 43 0.08 2.13 -5.50
N PHE A 44 -0.07 2.04 -4.18
CA PHE A 44 -1.36 1.61 -3.62
C PHE A 44 -2.40 2.72 -3.49
N THR A 45 -2.03 3.99 -3.52
CA THR A 45 -2.99 5.11 -3.56
C THR A 45 -3.42 5.50 -4.97
N ASN A 46 -2.77 4.97 -6.01
CA ASN A 46 -3.17 5.23 -7.39
C ASN A 46 -4.34 4.32 -7.80
N PRO A 47 -5.55 4.86 -8.03
CA PRO A 47 -6.72 4.07 -8.39
C PRO A 47 -6.66 3.46 -9.80
N GLN A 48 -5.74 3.92 -10.65
CA GLN A 48 -5.53 3.35 -12.00
C GLN A 48 -4.78 2.01 -11.96
N ASN A 49 -4.15 1.67 -10.83
CA ASN A 49 -3.53 0.36 -10.67
C ASN A 49 -4.60 -0.69 -10.40
N VAL A 50 -4.45 -1.84 -11.05
CA VAL A 50 -5.29 -3.01 -10.77
C VAL A 50 -5.18 -3.42 -9.30
N PRO A 51 -6.25 -3.96 -8.69
CA PRO A 51 -6.28 -4.27 -7.26
C PRO A 51 -5.14 -5.18 -6.78
N GLU A 52 -4.67 -6.10 -7.61
CA GLU A 52 -3.57 -7.02 -7.33
C GLU A 52 -2.25 -6.27 -7.07
N ILE A 53 -1.96 -5.25 -7.89
CA ILE A 53 -0.78 -4.40 -7.74
C ILE A 53 -0.88 -3.54 -6.49
N ARG A 54 -2.06 -2.95 -6.25
CA ARG A 54 -2.30 -2.14 -5.05
C ARG A 54 -2.18 -2.98 -3.78
N GLN A 55 -2.79 -4.16 -3.77
CA GLN A 55 -2.70 -5.13 -2.69
C GLN A 55 -1.25 -5.53 -2.41
N ALA A 56 -0.47 -5.86 -3.45
CA ALA A 56 0.93 -6.22 -3.30
C ALA A 56 1.77 -5.09 -2.68
N ALA A 57 1.51 -3.84 -3.05
CA ALA A 57 2.17 -2.67 -2.47
C ALA A 57 1.76 -2.43 -1.00
N ILE A 58 0.49 -2.61 -0.65
CA ILE A 58 0.02 -2.56 0.75
C ILE A 58 0.70 -3.67 1.57
N ALA A 59 0.74 -4.90 1.06
CA ALA A 59 1.38 -6.02 1.74
C ALA A 59 2.89 -5.79 1.94
N ALA A 60 3.59 -5.25 0.94
CA ALA A 60 4.99 -4.87 1.06
C ALA A 60 5.20 -3.80 2.15
N THR A 61 4.32 -2.80 2.19
CA THR A 61 4.29 -1.76 3.24
C THR A 61 4.12 -2.38 4.63
N GLY A 62 3.17 -3.32 4.79
CA GLY A 62 2.97 -4.04 6.04
C GLY A 62 4.21 -4.80 6.53
N ARG A 63 4.98 -5.41 5.62
CA ARG A 63 6.24 -6.10 5.97
C ARG A 63 7.34 -5.14 6.44
N ILE A 64 7.45 -3.96 5.80
CA ILE A 64 8.39 -2.93 6.24
C ILE A 64 7.99 -2.45 7.65
N ILE A 65 6.70 -2.22 7.88
CA ILE A 65 6.16 -1.82 9.20
C ILE A 65 6.48 -2.87 10.27
N ASP A 66 6.21 -4.15 10.00
CA ASP A 66 6.48 -5.25 10.94
C ASP A 66 7.96 -5.30 11.34
N ARG A 67 8.85 -5.12 10.36
CA ARG A 67 10.30 -5.10 10.59
C ARG A 67 10.76 -3.85 11.33
N ALA A 68 10.24 -2.68 10.98
CA ALA A 68 10.62 -1.41 11.59
C ALA A 68 10.04 -1.26 13.01
N GLY A 69 8.93 -1.95 13.32
CA GLY A 69 8.22 -1.85 14.60
C GLY A 69 7.55 -0.49 14.82
N ARG A 70 7.43 0.33 13.76
CA ARG A 70 6.83 1.67 13.78
C ARG A 70 6.23 1.98 12.41
N ILE A 71 5.32 2.95 12.37
CA ILE A 71 4.69 3.42 11.14
C ILE A 71 4.88 4.92 10.98
N HIS A 72 5.19 5.36 9.76
CA HIS A 72 5.28 6.78 9.42
C HIS A 72 3.89 7.39 9.26
N ALA A 73 3.69 8.64 9.69
CA ALA A 73 2.39 9.31 9.65
C ALA A 73 1.71 9.31 8.25
N PRO A 74 2.42 9.57 7.12
CA PRO A 74 1.80 9.49 5.80
C PRO A 74 1.34 8.07 5.44
N VAL A 75 2.11 7.05 5.84
CA VAL A 75 1.79 5.64 5.61
C VAL A 75 0.56 5.24 6.42
N TYR A 76 0.51 5.65 7.69
CA TYR A 76 -0.65 5.44 8.56
C TYR A 76 -1.92 6.06 7.97
N ALA A 77 -1.86 7.34 7.57
CA ALA A 77 -3.00 8.04 7.00
C ALA A 77 -3.50 7.36 5.72
N ALA A 78 -2.58 6.94 4.84
CA ALA A 78 -2.93 6.26 3.60
C ALA A 78 -3.56 4.89 3.85
N LEU A 79 -2.95 4.05 4.71
CA LEU A 79 -3.51 2.74 5.07
C LEU A 79 -4.88 2.86 5.75
N LYS A 80 -5.07 3.87 6.61
CA LYS A 80 -6.36 4.16 7.23
C LYS A 80 -7.41 4.49 6.16
N ALA A 81 -7.09 5.30 5.15
CA ALA A 81 -8.01 5.59 4.05
C ALA A 81 -8.39 4.33 3.25
N MET A 82 -7.47 3.38 3.08
CA MET A 82 -7.74 2.10 2.38
C MET A 82 -8.80 1.24 3.09
N LEU A 83 -9.04 1.44 4.39
CA LEU A 83 -10.10 0.72 5.13
C LEU A 83 -11.51 1.07 4.63
N ALA A 84 -11.69 2.26 4.05
CA ALA A 84 -12.96 2.71 3.51
C ALA A 84 -13.26 2.13 2.11
N GLU A 85 -12.28 1.51 1.44
CA GLU A 85 -12.48 0.97 0.11
C GLU A 85 -13.38 -0.27 0.09
N ASN A 86 -14.07 -0.46 -1.04
CA ASN A 86 -15.01 -1.57 -1.19
C ASN A 86 -14.32 -2.89 -1.55
N ASP A 87 -13.17 -2.86 -2.23
CA ASP A 87 -12.47 -4.08 -2.63
C ASP A 87 -11.93 -4.81 -1.39
N PRO A 88 -12.37 -6.07 -1.13
CA PRO A 88 -11.95 -6.83 0.03
C PRO A 88 -10.46 -7.16 0.07
N ARG A 89 -9.77 -7.16 -1.07
CA ARG A 89 -8.32 -7.33 -1.14
C ARG A 89 -7.61 -6.12 -0.56
N ILE A 90 -8.14 -4.92 -0.78
CA ILE A 90 -7.53 -3.67 -0.34
C ILE A 90 -7.74 -3.46 1.16
N TRP A 91 -9.00 -3.42 1.61
CA TRP A 91 -9.27 -3.08 3.01
C TRP A 91 -8.73 -4.14 3.99
N ARG A 92 -8.80 -5.43 3.65
CA ARG A 92 -8.26 -6.50 4.52
C ARG A 92 -6.74 -6.39 4.65
N THR A 93 -6.04 -6.19 3.53
CA THR A 93 -4.59 -6.09 3.53
C THR A 93 -4.13 -4.82 4.26
N ALA A 94 -4.88 -3.73 4.14
CA ALA A 94 -4.62 -2.50 4.90
C ALA A 94 -4.82 -2.71 6.41
N ALA A 95 -5.91 -3.38 6.82
CA ALA A 95 -6.16 -3.71 8.22
C ALA A 95 -5.06 -4.62 8.80
N THR A 96 -4.65 -5.65 8.06
CA THR A 96 -3.52 -6.50 8.44
C THR A 96 -2.24 -5.68 8.59
N SER A 97 -1.94 -4.79 7.65
CA SER A 97 -0.72 -3.96 7.69
C SER A 97 -0.72 -2.98 8.87
N LEU A 98 -1.87 -2.39 9.20
CA LEU A 98 -2.02 -1.54 10.38
C LEU A 98 -1.86 -2.34 11.69
N GLY A 99 -2.33 -3.59 11.72
CA GLY A 99 -2.11 -4.48 12.87
C GLY A 99 -0.63 -4.77 13.15
N LEU A 100 0.22 -4.72 12.13
CA LEU A 100 1.67 -4.90 12.26
C LEU A 100 2.38 -3.65 12.84
N ALA A 101 1.72 -2.49 12.86
CA ALA A 101 2.33 -1.20 13.23
C ALA A 101 2.60 -1.01 14.73
N ARG A 102 2.36 -2.02 15.57
CA ARG A 102 2.54 -1.96 17.04
C ARG A 102 2.02 -0.65 17.64
N LEU A 103 0.85 -0.21 17.17
CA LEU A 103 0.23 1.05 17.59
C LEU A 103 -0.04 1.03 19.10
N PRO A 104 0.14 2.15 19.81
CA PRO A 104 -0.20 2.22 21.23
C PRO A 104 -1.71 2.02 21.44
N GLY A 105 -2.10 1.40 22.56
CA GLY A 105 -3.49 0.99 22.83
C GLY A 105 -4.59 2.06 22.58
N PRO A 106 -4.37 3.34 22.89
CA PRO A 106 -5.32 4.42 22.58
C PRO A 106 -5.60 4.60 21.07
N ASP A 107 -4.66 4.23 20.19
CA ASP A 107 -4.79 4.39 18.74
C ASP A 107 -5.49 3.19 18.08
N VAL A 108 -5.45 2.01 18.71
CA VAL A 108 -6.05 0.77 18.18
C VAL A 108 -7.57 0.76 18.33
N THR A 109 -8.07 1.22 19.48
CA THR A 109 -9.51 1.11 19.82
C THR A 109 -10.43 1.91 18.88
N PRO A 110 -10.13 3.18 18.53
CA PRO A 110 -10.95 3.94 17.58
C PRO A 110 -10.85 3.38 16.14
N LEU A 111 -9.67 2.86 15.76
CA LEU A 111 -9.41 2.38 14.40
C LEU A 111 -10.31 1.20 14.00
N PHE A 112 -10.48 0.22 14.89
CA PHE A 112 -11.23 -1.00 14.55
C PHE A 112 -12.74 -0.91 14.86
N VAL A 113 -13.13 -0.15 15.90
CA VAL A 113 -14.55 -0.01 16.30
C VAL A 113 -15.27 1.03 15.44
N GLN A 114 -14.64 2.17 15.16
CA GLN A 114 -15.31 3.30 14.52
C GLN A 114 -15.34 3.17 12.98
N GLU A 115 -14.24 2.74 12.36
CA GLU A 115 -14.12 2.68 10.89
C GLU A 115 -14.91 1.49 10.30
N ARG A 116 -15.07 0.37 11.02
CA ARG A 116 -15.91 -0.75 10.54
C ARG A 116 -17.41 -0.47 10.65
N ILE A 117 -17.86 0.20 11.71
CA ILE A 117 -19.28 0.51 11.90
C ILE A 117 -19.69 1.66 10.97
N GLN A 118 -18.92 2.75 10.92
CA GLN A 118 -19.23 3.87 10.02
C GLN A 118 -19.05 3.50 8.54
N GLY A 119 -18.02 2.72 8.20
CA GLY A 119 -17.77 2.27 6.85
C GLY A 119 -18.82 1.28 6.34
N ALA A 120 -19.48 0.51 7.21
CA ALA A 120 -20.59 -0.37 6.84
C ALA A 120 -21.93 0.37 6.77
N LEU A 121 -22.13 1.43 7.57
CA LEU A 121 -23.36 2.23 7.59
C LEU A 121 -23.45 3.26 6.46
N LYS A 122 -22.31 3.64 5.85
CA LYS A 122 -22.25 4.56 4.70
C LYS A 122 -22.28 3.85 3.34
N ARG A 123 -22.49 2.53 3.31
CA ARG A 123 -22.56 1.69 2.09
C ARG A 123 -24.01 1.33 1.76
#